data_AF-A0A8H5ULR1-F1
#
_entry.id   AF-A0A8H5ULR1-F1
#
_cell.length_a   1.000
_cell.length_b   1.000
_cell.length_c   1.000
_cell.angle_alpha   90.00
_cell.angle_beta   90.00
_cell.angle_gamma   90.00
#
_symmetry.space_group_name_H-M   'P 1'
#
loop_
_entity.id
_entity.type
_entity.pdbx_description
1 polymer ?
#
loop_
_entity_poly.entity_id
_entity_poly.type
_entity_poly.pdbx_seq_one_letter_code
_entity_poly.pdbx_strand_id
1 'polypeptide(L)' 'MDNYQRIEKVGEGTYGVVYKARDLSHNGRIVALKKIRLETEDEGVPSTAIREISVLRELNHPN' A
#
# COMPACT_ATOMS: atom_id res chain seq x y z
N MET A 1 -7.53 2.68 -9.35
CA MET A 1 -7.57 3.22 -7.95
C MET A 1 -8.99 3.59 -7.55
N ASP A 2 -9.96 3.33 -8.43
CA ASP A 2 -11.28 3.94 -8.44
C ASP A 2 -12.23 3.28 -7.44
N ASN A 3 -11.85 2.10 -6.95
CA ASN A 3 -12.55 1.36 -5.90
C ASN A 3 -12.16 1.80 -4.48
N TYR A 4 -11.27 2.79 -4.32
CA TYR A 4 -10.85 3.24 -3.00
C TYR A 4 -11.01 4.75 -2.85
N GLN A 5 -11.71 5.17 -1.80
CA GLN A 5 -11.80 6.57 -1.41
C GLN A 5 -10.75 6.86 -0.34
N ARG A 6 -9.73 7.67 -0.68
CA ARG A 6 -8.72 8.12 0.30
C ARG A 6 -9.39 9.08 1.30
N ILE A 7 -9.11 8.87 2.58
CA ILE A 7 -9.65 9.67 3.68
C ILE A 7 -8.57 10.66 4.17
N GLU A 8 -7.44 10.13 4.63
CA GLU A 8 -6.38 10.93 5.22
C GLU A 8 -5.00 10.28 5.00
N LYS A 9 -3.94 11.09 5.04
CA LYS A 9 -2.56 10.62 5.08
C LYS A 9 -2.23 10.21 6.50
N VAL A 10 -1.80 8.97 6.69
CA VAL A 10 -1.48 8.39 8.00
C VAL A 10 0.01 8.48 8.30
N GLY A 11 0.86 8.44 7.27
CA GLY A 11 2.30 8.53 7.45
C GLY A 11 3.06 8.61 6.14
N GLU A 12 4.32 9.00 6.25
CA GLU A 12 5.28 9.02 5.14
C GLU A 12 6.61 8.48 5.66
N GLY A 13 7.18 7.55 4.91
CA GLY A 13 8.52 7.03 5.15
C GLY A 13 9.35 7.09 3.89
N THR A 14 10.58 6.60 3.98
CA THR A 14 11.55 6.57 2.87
C THR A 14 10.96 6.01 1.58
N TYR A 15 10.19 4.92 1.70
CA TYR A 15 9.67 4.17 0.54
C TYR A 15 8.29 4.63 0.05
N GLY A 16 7.69 5.65 0.67
CA GLY A 16 6.43 6.21 0.19
C GLY A 16 5.44 6.65 1.28
N VAL A 17 4.19 6.81 0.88
CA VAL A 17 3.14 7.42 1.70
C VAL A 17 2.02 6.43 1.98
N VAL A 18 1.58 6.37 3.23
CA VAL A 18 0.46 5.54 3.66
C VAL A 18 -0.78 6.41 3.85
N TYR A 19 -1.88 6.00 3.24
CA TYR A 19 -3.19 6.64 3.38
C TYR A 19 -4.17 5.68 4.05
N LYS A 20 -5.04 6.22 4.90
CA LYS A 20 -6.27 5.55 5.31
C LYS A 20 -7.27 5.74 4.18
N ALA A 21 -7.92 4.66 3.76
CA ALA A 21 -8.90 4.69 2.71
C ALA A 21 -10.10 3.82 3.06
N ARG A 22 -11.21 4.10 2.38
CA ARG A 22 -12.41 3.30 2.38
C ARG A 22 -12.47 2.50 1.08
N ASP A 23 -12.58 1.19 1.22
CA ASP A 23 -12.83 0.26 0.10
C ASP A 23 -14.30 0.32 -0.31
N LEU A 24 -14.56 0.84 -1.51
CA LEU A 24 -15.90 1.02 -2.07
C LEU A 24 -16.50 -0.29 -2.59
N SER A 25 -15.67 -1.31 -2.86
CA SER A 25 -16.11 -2.62 -3.35
C SER A 25 -16.49 -3.57 -2.23
N HIS A 26 -15.97 -3.37 -1.01
CA HIS A 26 -16.18 -4.26 0.14
C HIS A 26 -16.85 -3.54 1.31
N ASN A 27 -18.10 -3.10 1.10
CA ASN A 27 -18.98 -2.49 2.12
C ASN A 27 -18.35 -1.32 2.90
N GLY A 28 -17.44 -0.56 2.30
CA GLY A 28 -16.81 0.56 2.98
C GLY A 28 -15.76 0.16 4.02
N ARG A 29 -15.18 -1.04 3.92
CA ARG A 29 -14.10 -1.50 4.81
C ARG A 29 -12.97 -0.46 4.85
N ILE A 30 -12.51 -0.13 6.05
CA ILE A 30 -11.35 0.75 6.23
C ILE A 30 -10.08 -0.04 5.99
N VAL A 31 -9.20 0.47 5.15
CA VAL A 31 -7.93 -0.13 4.74
C VAL A 31 -6.80 0.89 4.77
N ALA A 32 -5.57 0.41 4.82
CA ALA A 32 -4.37 1.22 4.60
C ALA A 32 -3.86 1.02 3.15
N LEU A 33 -3.59 2.11 2.46
CA LEU A 33 -3.00 2.11 1.11
C LEU A 33 -1.57 2.66 1.19
N LYS A 34 -0.57 1.79 1.01
CA LYS A 34 0.85 2.19 0.87
C LYS A 34 1.12 2.53 -0.59
N LYS A 35 1.27 3.82 -0.92
CA LYS A 35 1.71 4.29 -2.23
C LYS A 35 3.24 4.34 -2.23
N ILE A 36 3.86 3.40 -2.95
CA ILE A 36 5.32 3.32 -3.08
C ILE A 36 5.82 4.42 -4.03
N ARG A 37 6.93 5.07 -3.66
CA ARG A 37 7.66 6.00 -4.54
C ARG A 37 8.54 5.19 -5.49
N LEU A 38 8.36 5.39 -6.78
CA LEU A 38 9.28 4.90 -7.79
C LEU A 38 10.30 6.02 -8.02
N GLU A 39 11.58 5.76 -7.72
CA GLU A 39 12.65 6.77 -7.88
C GLU A 39 12.99 7.00 -9.36
N THR A 40 12.75 6.00 -10.20
CA THR A 40 12.94 6.09 -11.66
C THR A 40 11.84 5.29 -12.33
N GLU A 41 11.07 5.92 -13.23
CA GLU A 41 9.95 5.25 -13.93
C GLU A 41 10.45 4.11 -14.84
N ASP A 42 11.70 4.16 -15.29
CA ASP A 42 12.33 3.17 -16.17
C ASP A 42 12.85 1.91 -15.45
N GLU A 43 13.03 1.94 -14.13
CA GLU A 43 13.56 0.79 -13.37
C GLU A 43 12.47 -0.21 -12.92
N GLY A 44 11.21 0.09 -13.24
CA GLY A 44 10.08 -0.76 -12.86
C GLY A 44 9.83 -0.78 -11.35
N VAL A 45 9.32 -1.89 -10.83
CA VAL A 45 8.99 -2.01 -9.40
C VAL A 45 10.25 -2.36 -8.60
N PRO A 46 10.62 -1.58 -7.55
CA PRO A 46 11.78 -1.88 -6.73
C PRO A 46 11.75 -3.31 -6.18
N SER A 47 12.88 -4.00 -6.23
CA SER A 47 13.01 -5.39 -5.73
C SER A 47 12.67 -5.49 -4.24
N THR A 48 12.94 -4.44 -3.47
CA THR A 48 12.54 -4.30 -2.07
C THR A 48 11.03 -4.35 -1.89
N ALA A 49 10.27 -3.66 -2.75
CA ALA A 49 8.81 -3.69 -2.73
C ALA A 49 8.25 -5.08 -3.08
N ILE A 50 8.83 -5.74 -4.09
CA ILE A 50 8.44 -7.12 -4.45
C ILE A 50 8.69 -8.06 -3.28
N ARG A 51 9.87 -7.97 -2.65
CA ARG A 51 10.23 -8.80 -1.50
C ARG A 51 9.29 -8.58 -0.32
N GLU A 52 8.96 -7.32 0.00
CA GLU A 52 7.99 -6.99 1.06
C GLU A 52 6.62 -7.63 0.77
N ILE A 53 6.11 -7.52 -0.46
CA ILE A 53 4.82 -8.12 -0.85
C ILE A 53 4.85 -9.64 -0.67
N SER A 54 5.90 -10.31 -1.15
CA SER A 54 6.02 -11.77 -1.05
C SER A 54 6.01 -12.23 0.40
N VAL A 55 6.82 -11.59 1.25
CA VAL A 55 6.87 -11.92 2.69
C VAL A 55 5.53 -11.65 3.36
N LEU A 56 4.91 -10.49 3.12
CA LEU A 56 3.62 -10.14 3.72
C LEU A 56 2.47 -11.06 3.28
N ARG A 57 2.54 -11.65 2.08
CA ARG A 57 1.54 -12.61 1.60
C ARG A 57 1.62 -13.96 2.30
N GLU A 58 2.81 -14.34 2.76
CA GLU A 58 3.05 -15.58 3.50
C GLU A 58 2.82 -15.40 5.01
N LEU A 59 2.91 -14.17 5.51
CA LEU A 59 2.64 -13.83 6.90
C LEU A 59 1.14 -13.82 7.18
N ASN A 60 0.62 -14.97 7.63
CA ASN A 60 -0.71 -15.09 8.20
C ASN A 60 -0.61 -15.53 9.66
N HIS A 61 -0.33 -14.56 10.53
CA HIS A 61 -0.25 -14.75 11.98
C HIS A 61 -1.06 -13.63 12.67
N PRO A 62 -1.73 -13.90 13.80
CA PRO A 62 -2.50 -12.88 14.53
C PRO A 62 -1.65 -11.71 15.07
N ASN A 63 -0.33 -11.81 15.06
CA ASN A 63 0.61 -10.78 15.53
C ASN A 63 1.76 -10.58 14.55
#